data_AF-A0A9E1BGP0-F1
#
_entry.id   AF-A0A9E1BGP0-F1
#
_cell.length_a   1.000
_cell.length_b   1.000
_cell.length_c   1.000
_cell.angle_alpha   90.00
_cell.angle_beta   90.00
_cell.angle_gamma   90.00
#
_symmetry.space_group_name_H-M   'P 1'
#
loop_
_entity.id
_entity.type
_entity.pdbx_description
1 polymer ?
#
loop_
_entity_poly.entity_id
_entity_poly.type
_entity_poly.pdbx_seq_one_letter_code
_entity_poly.pdbx_strand_id
1 'polypeptide(L)'
;GKLKRSFVRLNFSEPFLDEYYGGVKKSFEFLEADRQNLLPEITKMSDEIFVVKNDSNVVRGVDMTAKELNVLLSKSQKDELSANLAKQTSVVLSGKIAVGYADGYILVTPFCKAVMPKIFKEKARILKLPAINRGYLFANGVQIENLSKFFSK
;
A
#
# COMPACT_ATOMS: atom_id res chain seq x y z
N GLY A 1 -16.52 -23.57 -24.44
CA GLY A 1 -16.21 -23.48 -22.99
C GLY A 1 -16.96 -24.48 -22.10
N LYS A 2 -17.08 -25.76 -22.47
CA LYS A 2 -17.54 -26.83 -21.54
C LYS A 2 -16.67 -28.09 -21.70
N LEU A 3 -16.31 -28.39 -22.95
CA LEU A 3 -15.41 -29.49 -23.32
C LEU A 3 -13.97 -29.31 -22.83
N LYS A 4 -13.37 -28.12 -22.92
CA LYS A 4 -11.96 -27.91 -22.48
C LYS A 4 -11.77 -28.08 -20.97
N ARG A 5 -12.70 -27.58 -20.15
CA ARG A 5 -12.64 -27.76 -18.68
C ARG A 5 -12.89 -29.22 -18.29
N SER A 6 -13.88 -29.86 -18.90
CA SER A 6 -14.15 -31.29 -18.64
C SER A 6 -12.98 -32.18 -19.08
N PHE A 7 -12.36 -31.86 -20.22
CA PHE A 7 -11.18 -32.57 -20.71
C PHE A 7 -10.00 -32.44 -19.75
N VAL A 8 -9.68 -31.21 -19.30
CA VAL A 8 -8.61 -30.99 -18.31
C VAL A 8 -8.92 -31.71 -17.00
N ARG A 9 -10.17 -31.64 -16.52
CA ARG A 9 -10.58 -32.28 -15.27
C ARG A 9 -10.41 -33.80 -15.34
N LEU A 10 -11.01 -34.45 -16.35
CA LEU A 10 -11.02 -35.91 -16.48
C LEU A 10 -9.64 -36.49 -16.80
N ASN A 11 -8.85 -35.82 -17.64
CA ASN A 11 -7.60 -36.40 -18.16
C ASN A 11 -6.36 -35.99 -17.38
N PHE A 12 -6.43 -34.91 -16.58
CA PHE A 12 -5.27 -34.40 -15.86
C PHE A 12 -5.56 -34.15 -14.38
N SER A 13 -6.63 -33.41 -14.05
CA SER A 13 -6.87 -33.01 -12.65
C SER A 13 -7.31 -34.17 -11.77
N GLU A 14 -8.26 -34.98 -12.21
CA GLU A 14 -8.76 -36.14 -11.45
C GLU A 14 -7.64 -37.17 -11.22
N PRO A 15 -6.93 -37.68 -12.26
CA PRO A 15 -5.82 -38.63 -12.04
C PRO A 15 -4.71 -38.06 -11.14
N PHE A 16 -4.36 -36.78 -11.33
CA PHE A 16 -3.34 -36.12 -10.51
C PHE A 16 -3.79 -35.97 -9.05
N LEU A 17 -5.03 -35.59 -8.80
CA LEU A 17 -5.54 -35.46 -7.44
C LEU A 17 -5.76 -36.83 -6.79
N ASP A 18 -6.18 -37.86 -7.53
CA ASP A 18 -6.35 -39.20 -6.99
C ASP A 18 -5.03 -39.76 -6.43
N GLU A 19 -3.91 -39.49 -7.10
CA GLU A 19 -2.58 -39.95 -6.66
C GLU A 19 -1.91 -39.01 -5.65
N TYR A 20 -2.09 -37.69 -5.78
CA TYR A 20 -1.33 -36.69 -5.01
C TYR A 20 -2.17 -35.80 -4.08
N TYR A 21 -3.45 -36.13 -3.82
CA TYR A 21 -4.40 -35.28 -3.07
C TYR A 21 -3.79 -34.64 -1.81
N GLY A 22 -3.19 -35.45 -0.94
CA GLY A 22 -2.64 -34.99 0.34
C GLY A 22 -1.48 -34.00 0.16
N GLY A 23 -0.59 -34.26 -0.81
CA GLY A 23 0.51 -33.36 -1.15
C GLY A 23 0.01 -32.05 -1.73
N VAL A 24 -0.92 -32.12 -2.69
CA VAL A 24 -1.52 -30.94 -3.32
C VAL A 24 -2.24 -30.07 -2.30
N LYS A 25 -3.07 -30.66 -1.42
CA LYS A 25 -3.76 -29.94 -0.35
C LYS A 25 -2.75 -29.18 0.53
N LYS A 26 -1.68 -29.84 0.97
CA LYS A 26 -0.64 -29.23 1.81
C LYS A 26 0.12 -28.12 1.08
N SER A 27 0.40 -28.27 -0.21
CA SER A 27 0.98 -27.20 -1.04
C SER A 27 0.07 -25.98 -1.13
N PHE A 28 -1.25 -26.16 -1.29
CA PHE A 28 -2.19 -25.04 -1.29
C PHE A 28 -2.28 -24.36 0.09
N GLU A 29 -2.22 -25.11 1.18
CA GLU A 29 -2.16 -24.56 2.54
C GLU A 29 -0.90 -23.69 2.73
N PHE A 30 0.26 -24.14 2.25
CA PHE A 30 1.49 -23.34 2.27
C PHE A 30 1.39 -22.08 1.42
N LEU A 31 0.84 -22.18 0.20
CA LEU A 31 0.64 -21.02 -0.67
C LEU A 31 -0.31 -19.98 -0.03
N GLU A 32 -1.36 -20.42 0.66
CA GLU A 32 -2.28 -19.51 1.35
C GLU A 32 -1.62 -18.83 2.55
N ALA A 33 -0.81 -19.56 3.32
CA ALA A 33 -0.02 -18.98 4.40
C ALA A 33 1.01 -17.96 3.87
N ASP A 34 1.72 -18.28 2.79
CA ASP A 34 2.66 -17.36 2.14
C ASP A 34 1.95 -16.13 1.59
N ARG A 35 0.75 -16.31 1.01
CA ARG A 35 -0.07 -15.19 0.53
C ARG A 35 -0.38 -14.20 1.65
N GLN A 36 -0.65 -14.67 2.87
CA GLN A 36 -0.93 -13.79 4.01
C GLN A 36 0.32 -12.97 4.41
N ASN A 37 1.51 -13.57 4.34
CA ASN A 37 2.77 -12.86 4.56
C ASN A 37 3.12 -11.85 3.46
N LEU A 38 2.54 -12.01 2.26
CA LEU A 38 2.72 -11.13 1.11
C LEU A 38 1.71 -9.97 1.08
N LEU A 39 0.71 -9.97 1.96
CA LEU A 39 -0.25 -8.86 2.01
C LEU A 39 0.39 -7.67 2.74
N PRO A 40 0.35 -6.46 2.14
CA PRO A 40 0.82 -5.27 2.81
C PRO A 40 -0.08 -4.93 3.99
N GLU A 41 0.51 -4.47 5.08
CA GLU A 41 -0.23 -3.94 6.22
C GLU A 41 -0.66 -2.50 5.92
N ILE A 42 -1.95 -2.30 5.67
CA ILE A 42 -2.56 -1.00 5.32
C ILE A 42 -3.57 -0.64 6.40
N THR A 43 -3.42 0.52 7.02
CA THR A 43 -4.45 1.14 7.85
C THR A 43 -5.12 2.28 7.09
N LYS A 44 -6.42 2.12 6.82
CA LYS A 44 -7.26 3.19 6.27
C LYS A 44 -7.71 4.12 7.40
N MET A 45 -7.25 5.37 7.36
CA MET A 45 -7.57 6.40 8.36
C MET A 45 -8.83 7.18 7.99
N SER A 46 -9.07 7.37 6.69
CA SER A 46 -10.29 7.91 6.09
C SER A 46 -10.36 7.46 4.63
N ASP A 47 -11.35 7.92 3.86
CA ASP A 47 -11.50 7.54 2.45
C ASP A 47 -10.30 7.88 1.57
N GLU A 48 -9.52 8.89 1.93
CA GLU A 48 -8.39 9.37 1.14
C GLU A 48 -7.06 9.39 1.90
N ILE A 49 -7.01 8.85 3.13
CA ILE A 49 -5.81 8.87 3.97
C ILE A 49 -5.47 7.45 4.39
N PHE A 50 -4.29 7.01 3.97
CA PHE A 50 -3.82 5.65 4.22
C PHE A 50 -2.44 5.67 4.85
N VAL A 51 -2.23 4.75 5.79
CA VAL A 51 -0.93 4.46 6.39
C VAL A 51 -0.55 3.05 5.97
N VAL A 52 0.58 2.92 5.28
CA VAL A 52 1.13 1.63 4.84
C VAL A 52 2.36 1.33 5.68
N LYS A 53 2.51 0.12 6.19
CA LYS A 53 3.76 -0.28 6.87
C LYS A 53 4.93 -0.29 5.88
N ASN A 54 6.07 0.24 6.33
CA ASN A 54 7.28 0.27 5.51
C ASN A 54 8.07 -1.04 5.68
N ASP A 55 7.60 -2.09 5.02
CA ASP A 55 8.25 -3.41 4.97
C ASP A 55 8.49 -3.86 3.51
N SER A 56 8.83 -5.15 3.29
CA SER A 56 9.07 -5.70 1.96
C SER A 56 7.88 -5.61 1.01
N ASN A 57 6.66 -5.42 1.51
CA ASN A 57 5.44 -5.34 0.73
C ASN A 57 4.97 -3.89 0.50
N VAL A 58 5.72 -2.88 0.96
CA VAL A 58 5.32 -1.47 0.95
C VAL A 58 4.92 -0.95 -0.44
N VAL A 59 5.64 -1.34 -1.50
CA VAL A 59 5.34 -0.92 -2.88
C VAL A 59 3.98 -1.44 -3.33
N ARG A 60 3.64 -2.69 -2.95
CA ARG A 60 2.33 -3.28 -3.20
C ARG A 60 1.24 -2.56 -2.40
N GLY A 61 1.53 -2.22 -1.15
CA GLY A 61 0.63 -1.45 -0.30
C GLY A 61 0.28 -0.09 -0.89
N VAL A 62 1.30 0.66 -1.35
CA VAL A 62 1.09 1.95 -2.02
C VAL A 62 0.35 1.79 -3.35
N ASP A 63 0.61 0.73 -4.13
CA ASP A 63 -0.15 0.46 -5.37
C ASP A 63 -1.62 0.14 -5.10
N MET A 64 -1.93 -0.52 -3.97
CA MET A 64 -3.32 -0.78 -3.56
C MET A 64 -4.03 0.51 -3.13
N THR A 65 -3.40 1.33 -2.29
CA THR A 65 -3.99 2.60 -1.85
C THR A 65 -4.12 3.60 -2.99
N ALA A 66 -3.17 3.62 -3.94
CA ALA A 66 -3.28 4.43 -5.15
C ALA A 66 -4.53 4.08 -5.97
N LYS A 67 -4.88 2.79 -6.09
CA LYS A 67 -6.11 2.36 -6.79
C LYS A 67 -7.37 2.80 -6.06
N GLU A 68 -7.38 2.76 -4.73
CA GLU A 68 -8.49 3.32 -3.94
C GLU A 68 -8.64 4.83 -4.16
N LEU A 69 -7.54 5.53 -4.37
CA LEU A 69 -7.50 6.95 -4.76
C LEU A 69 -7.77 7.18 -6.26
N ASN A 70 -8.26 6.18 -7.00
CA ASN A 70 -8.52 6.24 -8.44
C ASN A 70 -7.27 6.57 -9.30
N VAL A 71 -6.10 6.11 -8.87
CA VAL A 71 -4.82 6.27 -9.58
C VAL A 71 -4.21 4.89 -9.87
N LEU A 72 -3.97 4.63 -11.16
CA LEU A 72 -3.25 3.43 -11.59
C LEU A 72 -1.77 3.77 -11.82
N LEU A 73 -0.89 3.16 -11.01
CA LEU A 73 0.55 3.39 -11.13
C LEU A 73 1.15 2.58 -12.29
N SER A 74 1.92 3.24 -13.15
CA SER A 74 2.73 2.59 -14.17
C SER A 74 3.89 1.80 -13.53
N LYS A 75 4.53 0.92 -14.31
CA LYS A 75 5.76 0.25 -13.87
C LYS A 75 6.85 1.26 -13.48
N SER A 76 7.09 2.28 -14.31
CA SER A 76 8.11 3.30 -14.04
C SER A 76 7.84 4.08 -12.74
N GLN A 77 6.58 4.33 -12.39
CA GLN A 77 6.22 4.99 -11.13
C GLN A 77 6.43 4.08 -9.91
N LYS A 78 6.25 2.76 -10.06
CA LYS A 78 6.57 1.78 -9.01
C LYS A 78 8.09 1.66 -8.81
N ASP A 79 8.85 1.75 -9.89
CA ASP A 79 10.32 1.77 -9.84
C ASP A 79 10.81 3.07 -9.17
N GLU A 80 10.24 4.22 -9.52
CA GLU A 80 10.50 5.52 -8.88
C GLU A 80 10.17 5.49 -7.38
N LEU A 81 9.00 4.93 -7.02
CA LEU A 81 8.61 4.73 -5.64
C LEU A 81 9.66 3.91 -4.88
N SER A 82 10.04 2.75 -5.43
CA SER A 82 11.03 1.86 -4.82
C SER A 82 12.37 2.56 -4.59
N ALA A 83 12.83 3.33 -5.58
CA ALA A 83 14.08 4.08 -5.50
C ALA A 83 14.04 5.20 -4.45
N ASN A 84 12.89 5.87 -4.27
CA ASN A 84 12.71 6.89 -3.24
C ASN A 84 12.63 6.26 -1.83
N LEU A 85 11.88 5.18 -1.66
CA LEU A 85 11.77 4.50 -0.38
C LEU A 85 13.12 3.94 0.09
N ALA A 86 13.93 3.40 -0.83
CA ALA A 86 15.30 2.96 -0.54
C ALA A 86 16.22 4.10 -0.07
N LYS A 87 15.96 5.33 -0.52
CA LYS A 87 16.65 6.56 -0.09
C LYS A 87 15.99 7.23 1.12
N GLN A 88 14.92 6.65 1.65
CA GLN A 88 14.12 7.22 2.73
C GLN A 88 13.53 8.59 2.37
N THR A 89 13.20 8.80 1.10
CA THR A 89 12.63 10.05 0.58
C THR A 89 11.16 9.90 0.21
N SER A 90 10.45 11.03 0.25
CA SER A 90 9.04 11.12 -0.17
C SER A 90 8.94 11.45 -1.66
N VAL A 91 7.84 11.04 -2.31
CA VAL A 91 7.63 11.25 -3.75
C VAL A 91 6.17 11.58 -4.08
N VAL A 92 5.94 12.40 -5.11
CA VAL A 92 4.61 12.59 -5.71
C VAL A 92 4.52 11.70 -6.95
N LEU A 93 3.51 10.82 -7.00
CA LEU A 93 3.30 9.95 -8.16
C LEU A 93 2.09 10.42 -8.96
N SER A 94 2.20 10.32 -10.29
CA SER A 94 1.17 10.77 -11.25
C SER A 94 0.74 12.24 -11.11
N GLY A 95 1.46 13.07 -10.35
CA GLY A 95 1.02 14.40 -9.95
C GLY A 95 -0.24 14.42 -9.08
N LYS A 96 -0.72 13.25 -8.62
CA LYS A 96 -2.04 13.07 -7.98
C LYS A 96 -1.94 12.57 -6.54
N ILE A 97 -0.95 11.74 -6.22
CA ILE A 97 -0.79 11.16 -4.88
C ILE A 97 0.54 11.58 -4.27
N ALA A 98 0.51 11.93 -3.00
CA ALA A 98 1.67 12.22 -2.18
C ALA A 98 2.01 10.98 -1.35
N VAL A 99 3.21 10.43 -1.56
CA VAL A 99 3.73 9.29 -0.82
C VAL A 99 4.82 9.79 0.12
N GLY A 100 4.44 9.99 1.38
CA GLY A 100 5.30 10.51 2.43
C GLY A 100 6.02 9.42 3.20
N TYR A 101 7.35 9.47 3.20
CA TYR A 101 8.17 8.60 4.03
C TYR A 101 8.15 9.08 5.49
N ALA A 102 7.84 8.19 6.44
CA ALA A 102 8.01 8.45 7.86
C ALA A 102 8.38 7.15 8.58
N ASP A 103 9.64 7.05 8.99
CA ASP A 103 10.28 5.89 9.63
C ASP A 103 9.33 4.79 10.17
N GLY A 104 9.40 3.61 9.55
CA GLY A 104 8.51 2.47 9.81
C GLY A 104 7.17 2.47 9.06
N TYR A 105 6.70 3.61 8.55
CA TYR A 105 5.42 3.74 7.83
C TYR A 105 5.48 4.71 6.64
N ILE A 106 4.54 4.59 5.72
CA ILE A 106 4.35 5.44 4.57
C ILE A 106 2.96 6.05 4.62
N LEU A 107 2.89 7.39 4.57
CA LEU A 107 1.63 8.12 4.51
C LEU A 107 1.24 8.39 3.06
N VAL A 108 0.09 7.90 2.64
CA VAL A 108 -0.44 8.10 1.29
C VAL A 108 -1.70 8.95 1.35
N THR A 109 -1.69 10.06 0.63
CA THR A 109 -2.84 10.98 0.48
C THR A 109 -2.90 11.49 -0.96
N PRO A 110 -4.01 12.12 -1.40
CA PRO A 110 -3.97 12.99 -2.56
C PRO A 110 -2.92 14.08 -2.38
N PHE A 111 -2.31 14.49 -3.48
CA PHE A 111 -1.34 15.56 -3.52
C PHE A 111 -2.07 16.91 -3.59
N CYS A 112 -1.75 17.80 -2.65
CA CYS A 112 -2.32 19.14 -2.61
C CYS A 112 -1.25 20.15 -2.20
N LYS A 113 -1.17 21.25 -2.94
CA LYS A 113 -0.37 22.42 -2.55
C LYS A 113 -1.28 23.40 -1.82
N ALA A 114 -1.00 23.65 -0.54
CA ALA A 114 -1.75 24.59 0.27
C ALA A 114 -0.81 25.55 1.02
N VAL A 115 -1.20 26.82 1.12
CA VAL A 115 -0.52 27.80 1.98
C VAL A 115 -0.95 27.54 3.42
N MET A 116 -0.03 26.98 4.21
CA MET A 116 -0.31 26.61 5.61
C MET A 116 0.21 27.68 6.58
N PRO A 117 -0.57 28.04 7.62
CA PRO A 117 -0.11 28.85 8.74
C PRO A 117 1.10 28.23 9.46
N LYS A 118 1.96 29.08 10.02
CA LYS A 118 3.16 28.64 10.78
C LYS A 118 2.79 27.67 11.91
N ILE A 119 1.70 27.94 12.62
CA ILE A 119 1.20 27.13 13.74
C ILE A 119 0.92 25.68 13.30
N PHE A 120 0.24 25.49 12.17
CA PHE A 120 -0.05 24.15 11.65
C PHE A 120 1.23 23.42 11.21
N LYS A 121 2.13 24.11 10.51
CA LYS A 121 3.40 23.53 10.06
C LYS A 121 4.23 23.01 11.24
N GLU A 122 4.27 23.78 12.33
CA GLU A 122 5.00 23.41 13.54
C GLU A 122 4.36 22.21 14.23
N LYS A 123 3.03 22.22 14.38
CA LYS A 123 2.29 21.08 14.93
C LYS A 123 2.55 19.79 14.14
N ALA A 124 2.44 19.84 12.82
CA ALA A 124 2.72 18.71 11.94
C ALA A 124 4.19 18.24 11.98
N ARG A 125 5.13 19.16 12.24
CA ARG A 125 6.55 18.85 12.42
C ARG A 125 6.80 18.09 13.73
N ILE A 126 6.20 18.54 14.83
CA ILE A 126 6.27 17.86 16.14
C ILE A 126 5.72 16.43 16.02
N LEU A 127 4.62 16.25 15.28
CA LEU A 127 4.03 14.94 15.00
C LEU A 127 4.78 14.12 13.94
N LYS A 128 5.94 14.60 13.46
CA LYS A 128 6.80 13.96 12.45
C LYS A 128 6.09 13.59 11.14
N LEU A 129 5.04 14.33 10.76
CA LEU A 129 4.30 14.06 9.52
C LEU A 129 5.13 14.45 8.29
N PRO A 130 5.18 13.62 7.23
CA PRO A 130 5.92 13.93 6.01
C PRO A 130 5.47 15.26 5.41
N ALA A 131 6.41 16.13 5.06
CA ALA A 131 6.13 17.48 4.58
C ALA A 131 5.21 17.50 3.34
N ILE A 132 5.34 16.48 2.49
CA ILE A 132 4.60 16.35 1.23
C ILE A 132 3.09 16.16 1.41
N ASN A 133 2.66 15.52 2.51
CA ASN A 133 1.23 15.25 2.79
C ASN A 133 0.56 16.41 3.53
N ARG A 134 1.32 17.27 4.20
CA ARG A 134 0.78 18.32 5.09
C ARG A 134 -0.19 19.27 4.38
N GLY A 135 0.04 19.56 3.10
CA GLY A 135 -0.85 20.43 2.32
C GLY A 135 -2.27 19.88 2.21
N TYR A 136 -2.40 18.59 1.90
CA TYR A 136 -3.69 17.92 1.83
C TYR A 136 -4.36 17.81 3.21
N LEU A 137 -3.59 17.42 4.23
CA LEU A 137 -4.10 17.30 5.60
C LEU A 137 -4.66 18.63 6.12
N PHE A 138 -3.97 19.74 5.83
CA PHE A 138 -4.43 21.08 6.20
C PHE A 138 -5.69 21.49 5.43
N ALA A 139 -5.66 21.34 4.09
CA ALA A 139 -6.76 21.79 3.23
C ALA A 139 -8.09 21.09 3.55
N ASN A 140 -8.04 19.83 4.01
CA ASN A 140 -9.22 19.04 4.37
C ASN A 140 -9.54 19.06 5.87
N GLY A 141 -8.88 19.92 6.67
CA GLY A 141 -9.19 20.05 8.09
C GLY A 141 -8.98 18.77 8.90
N VAL A 142 -8.02 17.93 8.50
CA VAL A 142 -7.79 16.62 9.12
C VAL A 142 -7.27 16.81 10.55
N GLN A 143 -7.85 16.08 11.51
CA GLN A 143 -7.32 15.98 12.87
C GLN A 143 -6.04 15.14 12.87
N ILE A 144 -4.90 15.82 12.73
CA ILE A 144 -3.58 15.22 12.54
C ILE A 144 -3.07 14.46 13.77
N GLU A 145 -3.67 14.68 14.95
CA GLU A 145 -3.31 14.01 16.20
C GLU A 145 -3.59 12.50 16.11
N ASN A 146 -4.60 12.08 15.36
CA ASN A 146 -4.94 10.67 15.18
C ASN A 146 -3.88 9.91 14.37
N LEU A 147 -3.06 10.63 13.59
CA LEU A 147 -1.95 10.07 12.82
C LEU A 147 -0.69 9.90 13.67
N SER A 148 -0.58 10.63 14.79
CA SER A 148 0.61 10.61 15.66
C SER A 148 1.01 9.20 16.11
N LYS A 149 0.04 8.31 16.34
CA LYS A 149 0.28 6.92 16.78
C LYS A 149 1.21 6.10 15.87
N PHE A 150 1.36 6.48 14.61
CA PHE A 150 2.24 5.82 13.65
C PHE A 150 3.62 6.47 13.54
N PHE A 151 3.70 7.78 13.79
CA PHE A 151 4.88 8.58 13.45
C PHE A 151 5.57 9.18 14.69
N SER A 152 4.92 9.13 15.84
CA SER A 152 5.43 9.63 17.13
C SER A 152 6.04 8.47 17.91
N LYS A 153 7.33 8.22 17.68
CA LYS A 153 8.27 7.61 18.62
C LYS A 153 9.51 8.47 18.68
#